data_AF-A0A089FPW1-F1
#
_entry.id   AF-A0A089FPW1-F1
#
_cell.length_a   1.000
_cell.length_b   1.000
_cell.length_c   1.000
_cell.angle_alpha   90.00
_cell.angle_beta   90.00
_cell.angle_gamma   90.00
#
_symmetry.space_group_name_H-M   'P 1'
#
loop_
_entity.id
_entity.type
_entity.pdbx_description
1 polymer ?
#
loop_
_entity_poly.entity_id
_entity_poly.type
_entity_poly.pdbx_seq_one_letter_code
_entity_poly.pdbx_strand_id
1 'polypeptide(L)'
;MIMEFFMLVGLLAVASNPSPYYAALGLVGGSGVGCFMLTKGGVSFLSLVLFLVYLGGMMVVFAYCAALVAEPYPEAWGNRVVMAYLIIYNLLLLILLGLNSEHVGMEVLSVGVGWGLEHTEWLGVGDLLCSGGWALFFGGWALLLTLFVALEVVRGYKWGGVLRAV
;
A
#
# COMPACT_ATOMS: atom_id res chain seq x y z
N MET A 1 18.26 7.13 1.36
CA MET A 1 18.35 7.79 2.68
C MET A 1 17.09 8.62 3.03
N ILE A 2 16.95 9.90 2.67
CA ILE A 2 15.83 10.72 3.20
C ILE A 2 14.44 10.18 2.79
N MET A 3 14.30 9.73 1.54
CA MET A 3 13.01 9.26 1.00
C MET A 3 12.64 7.88 1.56
N GLU A 4 13.63 7.02 1.77
CA GLU A 4 13.44 5.72 2.46
C GLU A 4 12.94 5.94 3.88
N PHE A 5 13.50 6.92 4.60
CA PHE A 5 13.03 7.27 5.93
C PHE A 5 11.57 7.75 5.91
N PHE A 6 11.20 8.65 4.99
CA PHE A 6 9.81 9.08 4.83
C PHE A 6 8.86 7.92 4.46
N MET A 7 9.31 6.98 3.63
CA MET A 7 8.54 5.78 3.30
C MET A 7 8.33 4.90 4.54
N LEU A 8 9.38 4.68 5.33
CA LEU A 8 9.31 3.93 6.59
C LEU A 8 8.38 4.59 7.61
N VAL A 9 8.43 5.92 7.75
CA VAL A 9 7.51 6.67 8.61
C VAL A 9 6.06 6.48 8.16
N GLY A 10 5.79 6.51 6.85
CA GLY A 10 4.46 6.22 6.30
C GLY A 10 3.97 4.81 6.62
N LEU A 11 4.85 3.80 6.50
CA LEU A 11 4.53 2.41 6.85
C LEU A 11 4.32 2.21 8.36
N LEU A 12 5.13 2.86 9.19
CA LEU A 12 4.98 2.85 10.65
C LEU A 12 3.65 3.49 11.09
N ALA A 13 3.25 4.56 10.40
CA ALA A 13 1.97 5.22 10.64
C ALA A 13 0.78 4.28 10.39
N VAL A 14 0.89 3.34 9.43
CA VAL A 14 -0.12 2.30 9.20
C VAL A 14 0.01 1.16 10.22
N ALA A 15 1.23 0.69 10.48
CA ALA A 15 1.51 -0.47 11.35
C ALA A 15 1.15 -0.24 12.83
N SER A 16 1.17 1.01 13.28
CA SER A 16 0.75 1.42 14.64
C SER A 16 -0.75 1.27 14.90
N ASN A 17 -1.51 0.77 13.92
CA ASN A 17 -2.94 0.47 13.99
C ASN A 17 -3.80 1.64 14.52
N PRO A 18 -3.63 2.88 14.00
CA PRO A 18 -4.55 3.97 14.33
C PRO A 18 -5.92 3.74 13.67
N SER A 19 -6.89 4.60 13.98
CA SER A 19 -8.19 4.52 13.29
C SER A 19 -8.03 4.60 11.75
N PRO A 20 -8.91 3.96 10.97
CA PRO A 20 -8.73 3.76 9.52
C PRO A 20 -8.46 5.04 8.72
N TYR A 21 -8.95 6.19 9.19
CA TYR A 21 -8.67 7.51 8.62
C TYR A 21 -7.19 7.87 8.59
N TYR A 22 -6.55 7.79 9.76
CA TYR A 22 -5.15 8.15 9.91
C TYR A 22 -4.24 7.09 9.30
N ALA A 23 -4.66 5.82 9.33
CA ALA A 23 -3.96 4.75 8.63
C ALA A 23 -3.96 4.99 7.11
N ALA A 24 -5.11 5.32 6.53
CA ALA A 24 -5.21 5.63 5.09
C ALA A 24 -4.35 6.85 4.71
N LEU A 25 -4.34 7.91 5.53
CA LEU A 25 -3.45 9.06 5.31
C LEU A 25 -1.96 8.69 5.35
N GLY A 26 -1.56 7.85 6.31
CA GLY A 26 -0.20 7.31 6.38
C GLY A 26 0.19 6.49 5.14
N LEU A 27 -0.72 5.65 4.65
CA LEU A 27 -0.50 4.83 3.46
C LEU A 27 -0.42 5.67 2.18
N VAL A 28 -1.28 6.67 2.04
CA VAL A 28 -1.26 7.64 0.94
C VAL A 28 0.10 8.37 0.90
N GLY A 29 0.54 8.92 2.03
CA GLY A 29 1.84 9.57 2.14
C GLY A 29 3.01 8.63 1.81
N GLY A 30 3.01 7.42 2.38
CA GLY A 30 4.03 6.40 2.13
C GLY A 30 4.11 5.98 0.66
N SER A 31 2.96 5.73 0.02
CA SER A 31 2.90 5.38 -1.40
C SER A 31 3.36 6.53 -2.30
N GLY A 32 3.05 7.79 -1.96
CA GLY A 32 3.48 8.96 -2.73
C GLY A 32 5.01 9.11 -2.72
N VAL A 33 5.62 8.96 -1.55
CA VAL A 33 7.09 8.97 -1.41
C VAL A 33 7.73 7.79 -2.15
N GLY A 34 7.14 6.59 -2.05
CA GLY A 34 7.60 5.41 -2.78
C GLY A 34 7.54 5.60 -4.31
N CYS A 35 6.48 6.20 -4.83
CA CYS A 35 6.37 6.53 -6.25
C CYS A 35 7.46 7.53 -6.68
N PHE A 36 7.73 8.55 -5.86
CA PHE A 36 8.79 9.51 -6.15
C PHE A 36 10.20 8.89 -6.04
N MET A 37 10.38 7.82 -5.27
CA MET A 37 11.63 7.04 -5.29
C MET A 37 11.79 6.26 -6.61
N LEU A 38 10.71 5.64 -7.09
CA LEU A 38 10.73 4.88 -8.35
C LEU A 38 10.98 5.78 -9.56
N THR A 39 10.40 6.99 -9.60
CA THR A 39 10.68 7.94 -10.67
C THR A 39 12.15 8.36 -10.71
N LYS A 40 12.80 8.55 -9.55
CA LYS A 40 14.25 8.79 -9.48
C LYS A 40 15.08 7.60 -9.96
N GLY A 41 14.55 6.39 -9.84
CA GLY A 41 15.15 5.16 -10.33
C GLY A 41 14.97 4.91 -11.84
N GLY A 42 14.38 5.86 -12.58
CA GLY A 42 14.12 5.71 -14.03
C GLY A 42 12.89 4.85 -14.36
N VAL A 43 12.13 4.43 -13.35
CA VAL A 43 10.98 3.52 -13.44
C VAL A 43 9.69 4.34 -13.43
N SER A 44 9.47 5.11 -14.49
CA SER A 44 8.41 6.13 -14.52
C SER A 44 7.01 5.53 -14.74
N PHE A 45 6.86 4.54 -15.63
CA PHE A 45 5.54 3.98 -15.96
C PHE A 45 4.96 3.22 -14.76
N LEU A 46 5.75 2.33 -14.16
CA LEU A 46 5.32 1.58 -12.98
C LEU A 46 4.99 2.51 -11.81
N SER A 47 5.75 3.59 -11.62
CA SER A 47 5.46 4.58 -10.57
C SER A 47 4.08 5.21 -10.73
N LEU A 48 3.67 5.53 -11.97
CA LEU A 48 2.37 6.12 -12.26
C LEU A 48 1.23 5.13 -12.06
N VAL A 49 1.42 3.87 -12.49
CA VAL A 49 0.43 2.81 -12.26
C VAL A 49 0.25 2.58 -10.75
N LEU A 50 1.33 2.49 -9.99
CA LEU A 50 1.26 2.35 -8.53
C LEU A 50 0.59 3.56 -7.89
N PHE A 51 0.95 4.78 -8.30
CA PHE A 51 0.33 6.00 -7.82
C PHE A 51 -1.18 5.98 -8.05
N LEU A 52 -1.63 5.63 -9.25
CA LEU A 52 -3.05 5.57 -9.61
C LEU A 52 -3.81 4.50 -8.82
N VAL A 53 -3.28 3.28 -8.74
CA VAL A 53 -3.97 2.15 -8.09
C VAL A 53 -3.96 2.32 -6.57
N TYR A 54 -2.82 2.67 -5.97
CA TYR A 54 -2.73 2.83 -4.52
C TYR A 54 -3.40 4.11 -4.03
N LEU A 55 -3.14 5.28 -4.63
CA LEU A 55 -3.85 6.48 -4.19
C LEU A 55 -5.32 6.45 -4.57
N GLY A 56 -5.65 6.02 -5.79
CA GLY A 56 -7.04 5.91 -6.23
C GLY A 56 -7.83 4.94 -5.36
N GLY A 57 -7.29 3.75 -5.10
CA GLY A 57 -7.93 2.74 -4.25
C GLY A 57 -8.08 3.20 -2.81
N MET A 58 -7.03 3.76 -2.20
CA MET A 58 -7.08 4.20 -0.81
C MET A 58 -7.96 5.43 -0.60
N MET A 59 -8.10 6.32 -1.58
CA MET A 59 -9.05 7.44 -1.50
C MET A 59 -10.51 6.96 -1.42
N VAL A 60 -10.86 5.91 -2.16
CA VAL A 60 -12.20 5.30 -2.08
C VAL A 60 -12.43 4.66 -0.72
N VAL A 61 -11.46 3.89 -0.21
CA VAL A 61 -11.54 3.28 1.13
C VAL A 61 -11.64 4.36 2.21
N PHE A 62 -10.86 5.43 2.11
CA PHE A 62 -10.91 6.56 3.02
C PHE A 62 -12.30 7.20 3.06
N ALA A 63 -12.89 7.48 1.89
CA ALA A 63 -14.24 8.04 1.80
C ALA A 63 -15.31 7.08 2.36
N TYR A 64 -15.17 5.78 2.11
CA TYR A 64 -16.08 4.75 2.65
C TYR A 64 -15.97 4.65 4.17
N CYS A 65 -14.75 4.59 4.71
CA CYS A 65 -14.52 4.68 6.15
C CYS A 65 -15.13 5.97 6.69
N ALA A 66 -15.00 7.11 6.00
CA ALA A 66 -15.47 8.43 6.47
C ALA A 66 -16.98 8.47 6.59
N ALA A 67 -17.66 7.82 5.66
CA ALA A 67 -19.11 7.71 5.67
C ALA A 67 -19.64 6.70 6.70
N LEU A 68 -18.95 5.56 6.91
CA LEU A 68 -19.56 4.40 7.58
C LEU A 68 -18.93 3.99 8.92
N VAL A 69 -17.67 4.36 9.16
CA VAL A 69 -16.90 3.99 10.37
C VAL A 69 -16.52 5.24 11.15
N ALA A 70 -17.33 6.30 11.05
CA ALA A 70 -17.12 7.54 11.80
C ALA A 70 -17.43 7.29 13.29
N GLU A 71 -16.43 6.81 14.02
CA GLU A 71 -16.48 6.71 15.47
C GLU A 71 -16.44 8.12 16.09
N PRO A 72 -17.21 8.38 17.16
CA PRO A 72 -17.27 9.70 17.79
C PRO A 72 -15.93 10.15 18.42
N TYR A 73 -15.02 9.21 18.70
CA TYR A 73 -13.68 9.48 19.24
C TYR A 73 -12.64 8.68 18.45
N PRO A 74 -12.19 9.19 17.29
CA PRO A 74 -11.22 8.46 16.47
C PRO A 74 -9.88 8.39 17.20
N GLU A 75 -9.31 7.18 17.29
CA GLU A 75 -7.95 7.00 17.78
C GLU A 75 -6.96 7.63 16.80
N ALA A 76 -6.45 8.81 17.15
CA ALA A 76 -5.41 9.52 16.43
C ALA A 76 -4.01 9.05 16.86
N TRP A 77 -2.98 9.42 16.09
CA TRP A 77 -1.59 9.14 16.43
C TRP A 77 -1.16 9.65 17.81
N GLY A 78 -1.83 10.66 18.36
CA GLY A 78 -1.58 11.17 19.71
C GLY A 78 -2.12 10.29 20.85
N ASN A 79 -2.83 9.20 20.55
CA ASN A 79 -3.30 8.29 21.60
C ASN A 79 -2.11 7.56 22.24
N ARG A 80 -2.16 7.35 23.56
CA ARG A 80 -1.10 6.69 24.34
C ARG A 80 -0.80 5.28 23.84
N VAL A 81 -1.83 4.56 23.38
CA VAL A 81 -1.70 3.19 22.85
C VAL A 81 -0.95 3.19 21.51
N VAL A 82 -1.35 4.03 20.56
CA VAL A 82 -0.70 4.17 19.25
C VAL A 82 0.76 4.65 19.40
N MET A 83 1.01 5.59 20.31
CA MET A 83 2.37 6.05 20.62
C MET A 83 3.23 4.93 21.21
N ALA A 84 2.69 4.07 22.08
CA ALA A 84 3.42 2.92 22.59
C ALA A 84 3.79 1.95 21.46
N TYR A 85 2.88 1.66 20.52
CA TYR A 85 3.18 0.86 19.35
C TYR A 85 4.28 1.48 18.48
N LEU A 86 4.21 2.78 18.20
CA LEU A 86 5.26 3.48 17.45
C LEU A 86 6.63 3.35 18.11
N ILE A 87 6.72 3.52 19.43
CA ILE A 87 7.98 3.40 20.17
C ILE A 87 8.52 1.96 20.08
N ILE A 88 7.67 0.95 20.29
CA ILE A 88 8.07 -0.46 20.22
C ILE A 88 8.57 -0.82 18.82
N TYR A 89 7.84 -0.42 17.77
CA TYR A 89 8.26 -0.69 16.39
C TYR A 89 9.57 -0.01 16.03
N ASN A 90 9.77 1.24 16.46
CA ASN A 90 11.05 1.95 16.23
C ASN A 90 12.21 1.30 17.00
N LEU A 91 12.00 0.89 18.25
CA LEU A 91 13.02 0.17 19.02
C LEU A 91 13.38 -1.17 18.37
N LEU A 92 12.38 -1.92 17.91
CA LEU A 92 12.60 -3.21 17.25
C LEU A 92 13.37 -3.04 15.94
N LEU A 93 13.02 -2.03 15.14
CA LEU A 93 13.78 -1.68 13.93
C LEU A 93 15.23 -1.31 14.25
N LEU A 94 15.46 -0.54 15.31
CA LEU A 94 16.82 -0.12 15.72
C LEU A 94 17.65 -1.30 16.23
N ILE A 95 17.05 -2.22 16.98
CA ILE A 95 17.70 -3.47 17.41
C ILE A 95 18.04 -4.32 16.19
N LEU A 96 17.10 -4.49 15.26
CA LEU A 96 17.32 -5.27 14.03
C LEU A 96 18.44 -4.67 13.17
N LEU A 97 18.48 -3.35 13.01
CA LEU A 97 19.54 -2.63 12.30
C LEU A 97 20.89 -2.76 13.03
N GLY A 98 20.89 -2.64 14.36
CA GLY A 98 22.10 -2.77 15.19
C GLY A 98 22.70 -4.18 15.16
N LEU A 99 21.86 -5.23 15.17
CA LEU A 99 22.31 -6.63 15.07
C LEU A 99 22.81 -6.97 13.66
N ASN A 100 22.18 -6.41 12.62
CA ASN A 100 22.59 -6.63 11.23
C ASN A 100 23.84 -5.83 10.84
N SER A 101 24.22 -4.81 11.61
CA SER A 101 25.38 -3.97 11.31
C SER A 101 26.71 -4.74 11.33
N GLU A 102 26.76 -5.93 11.93
CA GLU A 102 27.96 -6.77 11.96
C GLU A 102 28.03 -7.84 10.86
N HIS A 103 26.93 -8.17 10.19
CA HIS A 103 26.88 -9.30 9.23
C HIS A 103 26.33 -8.94 7.84
N VAL A 104 25.68 -7.80 7.69
CA VAL A 104 25.13 -7.38 6.40
C VAL A 104 25.81 -6.08 6.02
N GLY A 105 26.89 -6.20 5.23
CA GLY A 105 27.35 -5.09 4.42
C GLY A 105 26.12 -4.54 3.71
N MET A 106 25.86 -3.25 3.90
CA MET A 106 24.73 -2.54 3.33
C MET A 106 24.92 -2.52 1.81
N GLU A 107 24.63 -3.65 1.15
CA GLU A 107 24.43 -3.74 -0.28
C GLU A 107 23.17 -2.94 -0.57
N VAL A 108 23.35 -1.62 -0.61
CA VAL A 108 22.53 -0.76 -1.43
C VAL A 108 22.69 -1.36 -2.81
N LEU A 109 21.71 -2.17 -3.23
CA LEU A 109 21.50 -2.58 -4.61
C LEU A 109 21.25 -1.30 -5.42
N SER A 110 22.29 -0.51 -5.62
CA SER A 110 22.38 0.47 -6.68
C SER A 110 22.60 -0.35 -7.95
N VAL A 111 21.55 -1.05 -8.38
CA VAL A 111 21.46 -1.46 -9.77
C VAL A 111 21.63 -0.18 -10.56
N GLY A 112 22.80 -0.04 -11.20
CA GLY A 112 23.17 1.15 -11.94
C GLY A 112 22.08 1.46 -12.95
N VAL A 113 21.31 2.50 -12.66
CA VAL A 113 20.21 2.96 -13.51
C VAL A 113 20.85 3.59 -14.74
N GLY A 114 21.14 2.73 -15.73
CA GLY A 114 21.49 3.17 -17.06
C GLY A 114 20.27 3.85 -17.70
N TRP A 115 20.53 4.87 -18.50
CA TRP A 115 19.57 5.63 -19.31
C TRP A 115 18.77 4.78 -20.34
N GLY A 116 18.88 3.45 -20.29
CA GLY A 116 18.13 2.50 -21.12
C GLY A 116 16.87 1.94 -20.44
N LEU A 117 16.69 2.14 -19.13
CA LEU A 117 15.56 1.54 -18.40
C LEU A 117 14.19 2.08 -18.83
N GLU A 118 14.09 3.37 -19.15
CA GLU A 118 12.82 3.98 -19.55
C GLU A 118 12.21 3.28 -20.77
N HIS A 119 13.01 2.98 -21.81
CA HIS A 119 12.53 2.27 -22.99
C HIS A 119 12.17 0.81 -22.70
N THR A 120 12.87 0.16 -21.76
CA THR A 120 12.57 -1.24 -21.41
C THR A 120 11.22 -1.39 -20.72
N GLU A 121 10.73 -0.37 -19.99
CA GLU A 121 9.41 -0.44 -19.35
C GLU A 121 8.28 -0.48 -20.36
N TRP A 122 8.30 0.43 -21.34
CA TRP A 122 7.29 0.50 -22.39
C TRP A 122 7.27 -0.76 -23.25
N LEU A 123 8.45 -1.31 -23.54
CA LEU A 123 8.58 -2.59 -24.25
C LEU A 123 8.06 -3.75 -23.41
N GLY A 124 8.39 -3.81 -22.11
CA GLY A 124 7.90 -4.84 -21.20
C GLY A 124 6.37 -4.85 -21.07
N VAL A 125 5.74 -3.67 -21.05
CA VAL A 125 4.27 -3.55 -21.07
C VAL A 125 3.69 -4.01 -22.41
N GLY A 126 4.36 -3.70 -23.51
CA GLY A 126 3.99 -4.22 -24.83
C GLY A 126 4.06 -5.75 -24.90
N ASP A 127 5.08 -6.34 -24.30
CA ASP A 127 5.24 -7.80 -24.25
C ASP A 127 4.15 -8.50 -23.43
N LEU A 128 3.61 -7.86 -22.40
CA LEU A 128 2.43 -8.36 -21.67
C LEU A 128 1.20 -8.49 -22.58
N LEU A 129 1.04 -7.58 -23.55
CA LEU A 129 -0.07 -7.62 -24.51
C LEU A 129 0.18 -8.64 -25.63
N CYS A 130 1.42 -8.79 -26.08
CA CYS A 130 1.76 -9.71 -27.17
C CYS A 130 1.88 -11.17 -26.71
N SER A 131 2.71 -11.42 -25.69
CA SER A 131 3.05 -12.77 -25.22
C SER A 131 2.40 -13.13 -23.88
N GLY A 132 2.03 -12.12 -23.08
CA GLY A 132 1.44 -12.27 -21.74
C GLY A 132 -0.07 -12.52 -21.71
N GLY A 133 -0.70 -12.91 -22.83
CA GLY A 133 -2.16 -13.06 -22.92
C GLY A 133 -2.78 -13.96 -21.85
N TRP A 134 -2.09 -15.05 -21.45
CA TRP A 134 -2.53 -15.91 -20.35
C TRP A 134 -2.59 -15.18 -19.01
N ALA A 135 -1.59 -14.35 -18.70
CA ALA A 135 -1.57 -13.57 -17.46
C ALA A 135 -2.72 -12.54 -17.45
N LEU A 136 -3.00 -11.89 -18.59
CA LEU A 136 -4.13 -10.97 -18.73
C LEU A 136 -5.48 -11.68 -18.59
N PHE A 137 -5.62 -12.89 -19.15
CA PHE A 137 -6.83 -13.69 -19.02
C PHE A 137 -7.10 -14.07 -17.56
N PHE A 138 -6.10 -14.62 -16.85
CA PHE A 138 -6.26 -14.97 -15.44
C PHE A 138 -6.48 -13.74 -14.55
N GLY A 139 -5.78 -12.62 -14.82
CA GLY A 139 -5.97 -11.36 -14.10
C GLY A 139 -7.38 -10.78 -14.29
N GLY A 140 -7.87 -10.73 -15.52
CA GLY A 140 -9.22 -10.27 -15.84
C GLY A 140 -10.29 -11.18 -15.25
N TRP A 141 -10.10 -12.50 -15.31
CA TRP A 141 -11.03 -13.45 -14.71
C TRP A 141 -11.08 -13.32 -13.18
N ALA A 142 -9.93 -13.17 -12.53
CA ALA A 142 -9.87 -12.92 -11.09
C ALA A 142 -10.65 -11.64 -10.71
N LEU A 143 -10.48 -10.54 -11.46
CA LEU A 143 -11.21 -9.29 -11.23
C LEU A 143 -12.73 -9.42 -11.44
N LEU A 144 -13.17 -10.21 -12.42
CA LEU A 144 -14.60 -10.50 -12.61
C LEU A 144 -15.17 -11.31 -11.45
N LEU A 145 -14.43 -12.32 -10.97
CA LEU A 145 -14.85 -13.11 -9.81
C LEU A 145 -14.89 -12.26 -8.54
N THR A 146 -13.91 -11.39 -8.30
CA THR A 146 -13.95 -10.48 -7.14
C THR A 146 -15.13 -9.52 -7.21
N LEU A 147 -15.49 -9.02 -8.40
CA LEU A 147 -16.69 -8.21 -8.61
C LEU A 147 -17.97 -8.97 -8.25
N PHE A 148 -18.12 -10.22 -8.72
CA PHE A 148 -19.30 -11.03 -8.37
C PHE A 148 -19.39 -11.32 -6.88
N VAL A 149 -18.25 -11.65 -6.24
CA VAL A 149 -18.19 -11.83 -4.79
C VAL A 149 -18.61 -10.55 -4.06
N ALA A 150 -18.08 -9.40 -4.45
CA ALA A 150 -18.45 -8.12 -3.85
C ALA A 150 -19.95 -7.81 -4.03
N LEU A 151 -20.52 -8.07 -5.22
CA LEU A 151 -21.95 -7.89 -5.47
C LEU A 151 -22.80 -8.82 -4.60
N GLU A 152 -22.41 -10.07 -4.42
CA GLU A 152 -23.16 -11.03 -3.61
C GLU A 152 -23.09 -10.69 -2.12
N VAL A 153 -21.93 -10.27 -1.62
CA VAL A 153 -21.75 -9.78 -0.24
C VAL A 153 -22.66 -8.57 0.03
N VAL A 154 -22.71 -7.60 -0.89
CA VAL A 154 -23.56 -6.41 -0.74
C VAL A 154 -25.06 -6.75 -0.92
N ARG A 155 -25.40 -7.73 -1.76
CA ARG A 155 -26.79 -8.23 -1.90
C ARG A 155 -27.30 -8.95 -0.64
N GLY A 156 -26.44 -9.73 0.01
CA GLY A 156 -26.78 -10.45 1.24
C GLY A 156 -27.27 -9.55 2.38
N TYR A 157 -26.85 -8.28 2.40
CA TYR A 157 -27.33 -7.29 3.36
C TYR A 157 -28.84 -7.02 3.25
N LYS A 158 -29.44 -7.11 2.03
CA LYS A 158 -30.88 -6.86 1.82
C LYS A 158 -31.79 -8.03 2.23
N TRP A 159 -31.24 -9.23 2.42
CA TRP A 159 -31.99 -10.42 2.87
C TRP A 159 -31.67 -10.86 4.31
N GLY A 160 -30.81 -10.12 5.02
CA GLY A 160 -30.47 -10.31 6.43
C GLY A 160 -31.56 -9.92 7.45
N GLY A 161 -32.84 -9.98 7.08
CA GLY A 161 -33.98 -9.73 7.97
C GLY A 161 -34.40 -10.93 8.82
N VAL A 162 -33.67 -12.05 8.82
CA VAL A 162 -34.12 -13.31 9.48
C VAL A 162 -33.10 -13.91 10.45
N LEU A 163 -31.87 -13.38 10.57
CA LEU A 163 -30.87 -13.86 11.55
C LEU A 163 -30.51 -12.83 12.64
N ARG A 164 -31.38 -11.84 12.91
CA ARG A 164 -31.50 -11.27 14.26
C ARG A 164 -32.71 -11.91 14.93
N ALA A 165 -32.51 -13.12 15.42
CA ALA A 165 -33.30 -13.69 16.49
C ALA A 165 -32.32 -14.20 17.55
N VAL A 166 -32.48 -13.62 18.75
CA VAL A 166 -31.70 -13.79 19.99
C VAL A 166 -30.46 -12.92 20.10
#